data_AF-A0A380TLN0-F1
#
_entry.id   AF-A0A380TLN0-F1
#
_cell.length_a   1.000
_cell.length_b   1.000
_cell.length_c   1.000
_cell.angle_alpha   90.00
_cell.angle_beta   90.00
_cell.angle_gamma   90.00
#
_symmetry.space_group_name_H-M   'P 1'
#
loop_
_entity.id
_entity.type
_entity.pdbx_description
1 polymer ?
#
loop_
_entity_poly.entity_id
_entity_poly.type
_entity_poly.pdbx_seq_one_letter_code
_entity_poly.pdbx_strand_id
1 'polypeptide(L)'
;MTSDNDNGKALLALIDRTETVSKQVLALINLNAILLREVSVAHTDPLEHFAKLEAEIGGLGEAIAMGTRNFTDVPVSSQAITEVFEQVLRQGRALIEAQ
;
A
#
# COMPACT_ATOMS: atom_id res chain seq x y z
N MET A 1 27.39 -16.99 -29.84
CA MET A 1 26.41 -15.88 -29.92
C MET A 1 25.07 -16.32 -29.34
N THR A 2 25.04 -16.79 -28.10
CA THR A 2 23.85 -17.37 -27.44
C THR A 2 23.41 -16.59 -26.19
N SER A 3 24.32 -15.87 -25.54
CA SER A 3 24.05 -15.15 -24.30
C SER A 3 23.11 -13.96 -24.44
N ASP A 4 23.11 -13.25 -25.57
CA ASP A 4 22.22 -12.09 -25.79
C ASP A 4 20.74 -12.48 -25.88
N ASN A 5 20.45 -13.66 -26.40
CA ASN A 5 19.08 -14.17 -26.51
C ASN A 5 18.54 -14.65 -25.16
N ASP A 6 19.41 -15.22 -24.32
CA ASP A 6 19.04 -15.69 -22.98
C ASP A 6 18.83 -14.52 -22.02
N ASN A 7 19.66 -13.47 -22.11
CA ASN A 7 19.47 -12.24 -21.34
C ASN A 7 18.16 -11.52 -21.71
N GLY A 8 17.82 -11.47 -23.02
CA GLY A 8 16.56 -10.88 -23.48
C GLY A 8 15.33 -11.60 -22.94
N LYS A 9 15.34 -12.94 -22.93
CA LYS A 9 14.26 -13.75 -22.33
C LYS A 9 14.15 -13.55 -20.82
N ALA A 10 15.27 -13.49 -20.13
CA ALA A 10 15.30 -13.25 -18.68
C ALA A 10 14.71 -11.88 -18.33
N LEU A 11 15.03 -10.84 -19.11
CA LEU A 11 14.46 -9.49 -18.93
C LEU A 11 12.95 -9.47 -19.17
N LEU A 12 12.45 -10.12 -20.22
CA LEU A 12 11.01 -10.23 -20.48
C LEU A 12 10.28 -10.94 -19.34
N ALA A 13 10.81 -12.08 -18.87
CA ALA A 13 10.23 -12.79 -17.73
C ALA A 13 10.23 -11.96 -16.44
N LEU A 14 11.26 -11.14 -16.23
CA LEU A 14 11.33 -10.22 -15.11
C LEU A 14 10.27 -9.11 -15.22
N ILE A 15 10.06 -8.55 -16.41
CA ILE A 15 9.02 -7.54 -16.67
C ILE A 15 7.64 -8.14 -16.38
N ASP A 16 7.32 -9.29 -16.96
CA ASP A 16 6.03 -9.96 -16.78
C ASP A 16 5.74 -10.26 -15.30
N ARG A 17 6.76 -10.74 -14.58
CA ARG A 17 6.66 -11.01 -13.14
C ARG A 17 6.46 -9.72 -12.35
N THR A 18 7.19 -8.66 -12.69
CA THR A 18 7.05 -7.35 -12.03
C THR A 18 5.64 -6.81 -12.24
N GLU A 19 5.12 -6.84 -13.46
CA GLU A 19 3.76 -6.39 -13.78
C GLU A 19 2.70 -7.18 -13.00
N THR A 20 2.85 -8.51 -12.93
CA THR A 20 1.94 -9.39 -12.18
C THR A 20 1.94 -9.02 -10.69
N VAL A 21 3.12 -8.83 -10.09
CA VAL A 21 3.24 -8.44 -8.69
C VAL A 21 2.66 -7.04 -8.45
N SER A 22 2.91 -6.08 -9.33
CA SER A 22 2.33 -4.73 -9.23
C SER A 22 0.79 -4.76 -9.27
N LYS A 23 0.19 -5.59 -10.12
CA LYS A 23 -1.27 -5.79 -10.16
C LYS A 23 -1.80 -6.38 -8.86
N GLN A 24 -1.10 -7.35 -8.28
CA GLN A 24 -1.48 -7.94 -6.99
C GLN A 24 -1.39 -6.93 -5.85
N VAL A 25 -0.32 -6.13 -5.80
CA VAL A 25 -0.15 -5.05 -4.81
C VAL A 25 -1.28 -4.02 -4.94
N LEU A 26 -1.60 -3.59 -6.16
CA LEU A 26 -2.71 -2.66 -6.40
C LEU A 26 -4.07 -3.23 -5.94
N ALA A 27 -4.32 -4.51 -6.22
CA ALA A 27 -5.55 -5.17 -5.76
C ALA A 27 -5.65 -5.20 -4.23
N LEU A 28 -4.54 -5.45 -3.54
CA LEU A 28 -4.48 -5.43 -2.07
C LEU A 28 -4.70 -4.01 -1.50
N ILE A 29 -4.12 -2.98 -2.12
CA ILE A 29 -4.36 -1.58 -1.74
C ILE A 29 -5.86 -1.26 -1.82
N ASN A 30 -6.49 -1.60 -2.95
CA ASN A 30 -7.92 -1.36 -3.15
C ASN A 30 -8.78 -2.16 -2.17
N LEU A 31 -8.45 -3.42 -1.90
CA LEU A 31 -9.18 -4.25 -0.93
C LEU A 31 -9.10 -3.66 0.48
N ASN A 32 -7.91 -3.19 0.90
CA ASN A 32 -7.75 -2.55 2.20
C ASN A 32 -8.62 -1.29 2.30
N ALA A 33 -8.66 -0.46 1.26
CA ALA A 33 -9.51 0.73 1.24
C ALA A 33 -11.01 0.39 1.40
N ILE A 34 -11.48 -0.67 0.74
CA ILE A 34 -12.85 -1.18 0.90
C ILE A 34 -13.09 -1.67 2.33
N LEU A 35 -12.16 -2.44 2.90
CA LEU A 35 -12.30 -2.94 4.27
C LEU A 35 -12.38 -1.79 5.29
N LEU A 36 -11.54 -0.76 5.15
CA LEU A 36 -11.63 0.42 6.02
C LEU A 36 -12.98 1.12 5.89
N ARG A 37 -13.49 1.23 4.66
CA ARG A 37 -14.83 1.77 4.40
C ARG A 37 -15.90 0.91 5.09
N GLU A 38 -15.90 -0.41 4.93
CA GLU A 38 -16.87 -1.31 5.56
C GLU A 38 -16.88 -1.19 7.09
N VAL A 39 -15.70 -1.13 7.71
CA VAL A 39 -15.59 -0.94 9.16
C VAL A 39 -16.16 0.41 9.58
N SER A 40 -15.85 1.49 8.85
CA SER A 40 -16.36 2.82 9.18
C SER A 40 -17.86 2.97 8.99
N VAL A 41 -18.44 2.43 7.91
CA VAL A 41 -19.89 2.54 7.65
C VAL A 41 -20.76 1.73 8.62
N ALA A 42 -20.16 0.78 9.35
CA ALA A 42 -20.83 0.06 10.42
C ALA A 42 -21.05 0.92 11.69
N HIS A 43 -20.47 2.14 11.75
CA HIS A 43 -20.60 3.07 12.86
C HIS A 43 -21.61 4.19 12.57
N THR A 44 -22.16 4.78 13.63
CA THR A 44 -23.17 5.86 13.53
C THR A 44 -22.65 7.11 12.82
N ASP A 45 -21.37 7.43 12.99
CA ASP A 45 -20.67 8.50 12.26
C ASP A 45 -19.45 7.91 11.52
N PRO A 46 -19.61 7.50 10.25
CA PRO A 46 -18.54 6.86 9.49
C PRO A 46 -17.32 7.75 9.25
N LEU A 47 -17.53 9.05 9.07
CA LEU A 47 -16.43 10.00 8.79
C LEU A 47 -15.63 10.28 10.07
N GLU A 48 -16.30 10.47 11.20
CA GLU A 48 -15.62 10.63 12.49
C GLU A 48 -14.84 9.36 12.86
N HIS A 49 -15.44 8.18 12.68
CA HIS A 49 -14.75 6.90 12.90
C HIS A 49 -13.52 6.77 11.99
N PHE A 50 -13.68 7.06 10.69
CA PHE A 50 -12.57 6.98 9.74
C PHE A 50 -11.43 7.95 10.09
N ALA A 51 -11.73 9.17 10.53
CA ALA A 51 -10.71 10.15 10.92
C ALA A 51 -9.88 9.68 12.14
N LYS A 52 -10.50 8.98 13.09
CA LYS A 52 -9.78 8.37 14.23
C LYS A 52 -8.85 7.26 13.76
N LEU A 53 -9.34 6.38 12.90
CA LEU A 53 -8.56 5.31 12.32
C LEU A 53 -7.40 5.83 11.47
N GLU A 54 -7.62 6.89 10.68
CA GLU A 54 -6.58 7.59 9.92
C GLU A 54 -5.47 8.11 10.84
N ALA A 55 -5.82 8.73 11.97
CA ALA A 55 -4.86 9.22 12.94
C ALA A 55 -4.06 8.09 13.62
N GLU A 56 -4.72 6.98 13.97
CA GLU A 56 -4.07 5.79 14.55
C GLU A 56 -3.07 5.16 13.57
N ILE A 57 -3.47 5.00 12.31
CA ILE A 57 -2.61 4.47 11.24
C ILE A 57 -1.44 5.42 10.98
N GLY A 58 -1.66 6.73 10.99
CA GLY A 58 -0.60 7.74 10.89
C GLY A 58 0.45 7.59 11.99
N GLY A 59 0.02 7.47 13.26
CA GLY A 59 0.92 7.26 14.40
C GLY A 59 1.69 5.93 14.33
N LEU A 60 1.05 4.85 13.85
CA LEU A 60 1.74 3.58 13.62
C LEU A 60 2.78 3.68 12.49
N GLY A 61 2.47 4.42 11.42
CA GLY A 61 3.40 4.69 10.32
C GLY A 61 4.66 5.42 10.79
N GLU A 62 4.51 6.43 11.65
CA GLU A 62 5.64 7.12 12.28
C GLU A 62 6.48 6.20 13.17
N ALA A 63 5.84 5.35 13.97
CA ALA A 63 6.53 4.37 14.82
C ALA A 63 7.35 3.37 14.00
N ILE A 64 6.80 2.87 12.88
CA ILE A 64 7.51 2.00 11.94
C ILE A 64 8.68 2.75 11.30
N ALA A 65 8.48 3.99 10.84
CA ALA A 65 9.54 4.80 10.26
C ALA A 65 10.70 5.07 11.24
N MET A 66 10.41 5.24 12.54
CA MET A 66 11.44 5.36 13.58
C MET A 66 12.15 4.03 13.84
N GLY A 67 11.41 2.91 13.91
CA GLY A 67 11.98 1.58 14.14
C GLY A 67 12.84 1.08 12.99
N THR A 68 12.45 1.36 11.75
CA THR A 68 13.17 0.98 10.53
C THR A 68 14.50 1.70 10.36
N ARG A 69 14.71 2.89 10.95
CA ARG A 69 16.02 3.56 11.00
C ARG A 69 17.10 2.73 11.70
N ASN A 70 16.73 1.76 12.54
CA ASN A 70 17.66 0.85 13.22
C ASN A 70 18.04 -0.38 12.38
N PHE A 71 17.35 -0.63 11.26
CA PHE A 71 17.59 -1.76 10.38
C PHE A 71 18.25 -1.27 9.09
N THR A 72 19.58 -1.40 9.00
CA THR A 72 20.37 -1.01 7.82
C THR A 72 20.15 -1.91 6.60
N ASP A 73 19.52 -3.07 6.81
CA ASP A 73 19.49 -4.19 5.85
C ASP A 73 18.18 -4.26 5.05
N VAL A 74 17.24 -3.34 5.31
CA VAL A 74 15.97 -3.26 4.56
C VAL A 74 16.05 -2.06 3.61
N PRO A 75 16.38 -2.27 2.32
CA PRO A 75 16.57 -1.19 1.35
C PRO A 75 15.25 -0.53 0.89
N VAL A 76 14.10 -0.99 1.38
CA VAL A 76 12.80 -0.39 1.07
C VAL A 76 12.60 0.77 2.04
N SER A 77 12.74 1.99 1.53
CA SER A 77 12.63 3.20 2.35
C SER A 77 11.26 3.25 3.03
N SER A 78 11.25 3.67 4.29
CA SER A 78 10.02 3.97 5.05
C SER A 78 9.03 4.80 4.25
N GLN A 79 9.51 5.63 3.32
CA GLN A 79 8.72 6.45 2.41
C GLN A 79 7.80 5.64 1.49
N ALA A 80 8.28 4.56 0.85
CA ALA A 80 7.44 3.75 -0.05
C ALA A 80 6.29 3.07 0.70
N ILE A 81 6.55 2.68 1.96
CA ILE A 81 5.53 2.12 2.85
C ILE A 81 4.50 3.20 3.22
N THR A 82 4.96 4.41 3.56
CA THR A 82 4.08 5.56 3.84
C THR A 82 3.18 5.89 2.65
N GLU A 83 3.72 5.95 1.43
CA GLU A 83 2.95 6.25 0.21
C GLU A 83 1.81 5.23 -0.02
N VAL A 84 2.06 3.95 0.26
CA VAL A 84 1.03 2.90 0.17
C VAL A 84 -0.08 3.12 1.21
N PHE A 85 0.26 3.44 2.46
CA PHE A 85 -0.74 3.73 3.49
C PHE A 85 -1.58 4.96 3.15
N GLU A 86 -0.94 6.05 2.69
CA GLU A 86 -1.64 7.25 2.26
C GLU A 86 -2.59 6.97 1.09
N GLN A 87 -2.22 6.09 0.15
CA GLN A 87 -3.10 5.70 -0.94
C GLN A 87 -4.34 4.95 -0.43
N VAL A 88 -4.16 4.00 0.49
CA VAL A 88 -5.28 3.26 1.11
C VAL A 88 -6.23 4.21 1.83
N LEU A 89 -5.70 5.14 2.64
CA LEU A 89 -6.50 6.09 3.41
C LEU A 89 -7.28 7.04 2.50
N ARG A 90 -6.63 7.60 1.48
CA ARG A 90 -7.26 8.50 0.51
C ARG A 90 -8.39 7.82 -0.26
N GLN A 91 -8.16 6.59 -0.72
CA GLN A 91 -9.19 5.81 -1.39
C GLN A 91 -10.34 5.45 -0.45
N GLY A 92 -10.05 5.03 0.78
CA GLY A 92 -11.05 4.69 1.79
C GLY A 92 -11.96 5.87 2.12
N ARG A 93 -11.38 7.06 2.32
CA ARG A 93 -12.14 8.30 2.54
C ARG A 93 -13.07 8.62 1.38
N ALA A 94 -12.55 8.58 0.15
CA ALA A 94 -13.35 8.83 -1.04
C ALA A 94 -14.54 7.87 -1.18
N LEU A 95 -14.36 6.60 -0.80
CA LEU A 95 -15.44 5.59 -0.80
C LEU A 95 -16.51 5.83 0.28
N ILE A 96 -16.15 6.48 1.39
CA ILE A 96 -17.12 6.86 2.43
C ILE A 96 -17.89 8.12 1.99
N GLU A 97 -17.19 9.10 1.41
CA GLU A 97 -17.78 10.37 0.96
C GLU A 97 -18.67 10.23 -0.29
N ALA A 98 -18.50 9.19 -1.10
CA ALA A 98 -19.29 8.96 -2.32
C ALA A 98 -20.70 8.36 -2.09
N GLN A 99 -21.18 8.33 -0.85
CA GLN A 99 -22.54 7.89 -0.47
C GLN A 99 -23.53 9.04 -0.53
#